data_AF-A0A821UVY5-F1
#
_entry.id   AF-A0A821UVY5-F1
#
_cell.length_a   1.000
_cell.length_b   1.000
_cell.length_c   1.000
_cell.angle_alpha   90.00
_cell.angle_beta   90.00
_cell.angle_gamma   90.00
#
_symmetry.space_group_name_H-M   'P 1'
#
loop_
_entity.id
_entity.type
_entity.pdbx_description
1 polymer ?
#
loop_
_entity_poly.entity_id
_entity_poly.type
_entity_poly.pdbx_seq_one_letter_code
_entity_poly.pdbx_strand_id
1 'polypeptide(L)'
;VRWFRKDTAADRLLNYESSHGKSIKNNIVKNMTTMILETTQDNKDQQEDLNKLRNMLLKSNYPLREIEKLIKQTCQEFKSSKNKSNDKNDDTAGQIKDKNKNNNDFICSLTLPYAPGMEVLKRRLEKKLKIKLFFSYPHKLQSQFNQLLKVPSKSVISQIPCSCKQTYVGQTKVGIDNRMKQHLKTINDNENN
;
A
#
# COMPACT_ATOMS: atom_id res chain seq x y z
N VAL A 1 -22.50 -2.04 -0.87
CA VAL A 1 -21.24 -1.38 -0.44
C VAL A 1 -20.66 -0.62 -1.63
N ARG A 2 -20.02 0.54 -1.41
CA ARG A 2 -19.47 1.43 -2.46
C ARG A 2 -18.03 1.83 -2.13
N TRP A 3 -17.23 2.11 -3.15
CA TRP A 3 -15.87 2.63 -2.99
C TRP A 3 -15.89 4.00 -2.28
N PHE A 4 -15.53 3.99 -0.99
CA PHE A 4 -15.60 5.16 -0.12
C PHE A 4 -14.30 5.97 -0.13
N ARG A 5 -14.44 7.30 -0.12
CA ARG A 5 -13.33 8.25 0.08
C ARG A 5 -13.80 9.37 0.97
N LYS A 6 -12.87 9.91 1.77
CA LYS A 6 -13.15 11.05 2.65
C LYS A 6 -13.40 12.30 1.82
N ASP A 7 -14.31 13.16 2.28
CA ASP A 7 -14.62 14.44 1.63
C ASP A 7 -13.41 15.39 1.59
N THR A 8 -12.47 15.23 2.53
CA THR A 8 -11.23 16.01 2.58
C THR A 8 -10.11 15.48 1.68
N ALA A 9 -10.37 14.42 0.90
CA ALA A 9 -9.35 13.86 0.01
C ALA A 9 -9.14 14.75 -1.22
N ALA A 10 -7.87 15.09 -1.52
CA ALA A 10 -7.52 16.04 -2.59
C ALA A 10 -7.76 15.55 -4.05
N ASP A 11 -8.36 14.37 -4.24
CA ASP A 11 -8.63 13.78 -5.56
C ASP A 11 -7.44 13.73 -6.53
N ARG A 12 -6.24 13.56 -5.97
CA ARG A 12 -4.99 13.42 -6.73
C ARG A 12 -4.28 12.12 -6.35
N LEU A 13 -3.72 11.49 -7.36
CA LEU A 13 -2.85 10.32 -7.25
C LEU A 13 -1.40 10.75 -7.53
N LEU A 14 -0.50 9.76 -7.58
CA LEU A 14 0.89 10.01 -7.95
C LEU A 14 0.95 10.64 -9.35
N ASN A 15 1.45 11.86 -9.46
CA ASN A 15 1.55 12.58 -10.73
C ASN A 15 2.29 11.75 -11.81
N TYR A 16 1.77 11.73 -13.04
CA TYR A 16 2.32 10.95 -14.14
C TYR A 16 3.72 11.37 -14.56
N GLU A 17 4.11 12.63 -14.35
CA GLU A 17 5.44 13.16 -14.68
C GLU A 17 6.46 12.94 -13.56
N SER A 18 6.03 12.41 -12.41
CA SER A 18 6.95 12.12 -11.31
C SER A 18 8.02 11.10 -11.71
N SER A 19 9.18 11.17 -11.05
CA SER A 19 10.33 10.27 -11.25
C SER A 19 10.08 8.86 -10.70
N HIS A 20 9.09 8.18 -11.26
CA HIS A 20 8.75 6.79 -10.96
C HIS A 20 8.62 5.98 -12.25
N GLY A 21 9.02 4.71 -12.18
CA GLY A 21 8.88 3.78 -13.29
C GLY A 21 7.44 3.65 -13.76
N LYS A 22 7.26 3.48 -15.08
CA LYS A 22 5.93 3.29 -15.69
C LYS A 22 5.15 2.14 -15.05
N SER A 23 5.84 1.09 -14.59
CA SER A 23 5.21 -0.02 -13.88
C SER A 23 4.48 0.42 -12.61
N ILE A 24 5.03 1.35 -11.82
CA ILE A 24 4.40 1.85 -10.59
C ILE A 24 3.15 2.66 -10.94
N LYS A 25 3.27 3.58 -11.90
CA LYS A 25 2.15 4.40 -12.39
C LYS A 25 1.00 3.53 -12.90
N ASN A 26 1.33 2.51 -13.70
CA ASN A 26 0.36 1.54 -14.19
C ASN A 26 -0.28 0.73 -13.05
N ASN A 27 0.52 0.33 -12.05
CA ASN A 27 0.02 -0.46 -10.92
C ASN A 27 -0.98 0.32 -10.06
N ILE A 28 -0.81 1.63 -9.93
CA ILE A 28 -1.78 2.49 -9.23
C ILE A 28 -3.15 2.41 -9.91
N VAL A 29 -3.19 2.55 -11.24
CA VAL A 29 -4.44 2.45 -12.01
C VAL A 29 -5.07 1.07 -11.85
N LYS A 30 -4.26 0.01 -11.98
CA LYS A 30 -4.71 -1.38 -11.83
C LYS A 30 -5.33 -1.62 -10.45
N ASN A 31 -4.58 -1.32 -9.38
CA ASN A 31 -5.03 -1.57 -8.02
C ASN A 31 -6.31 -0.78 -7.69
N MET A 32 -6.39 0.49 -8.08
CA MET A 32 -7.60 1.29 -7.85
C MET A 32 -8.80 0.73 -8.61
N THR A 33 -8.60 0.30 -9.86
CA THR A 33 -9.66 -0.31 -10.66
C THR A 33 -10.13 -1.63 -10.02
N THR A 34 -9.20 -2.51 -9.64
CA THR A 34 -9.52 -3.77 -8.95
C THR A 34 -10.29 -3.52 -7.65
N MET A 35 -9.85 -2.57 -6.82
CA MET A 35 -10.56 -2.24 -5.58
C MET A 35 -12.00 -1.77 -5.83
N ILE A 36 -12.25 -0.96 -6.87
CA ILE A 36 -13.61 -0.54 -7.23
C ILE A 36 -14.47 -1.75 -7.62
N LEU A 37 -13.92 -2.65 -8.44
CA LEU A 37 -14.62 -3.86 -8.91
C LEU A 37 -14.88 -4.88 -7.79
N GLU A 38 -14.03 -4.92 -6.77
CA GLU A 38 -14.20 -5.79 -5.60
C GLU A 38 -15.18 -5.21 -4.56
N THR A 39 -15.17 -3.89 -4.38
CA THR A 39 -15.88 -3.23 -3.28
C THR A 39 -17.31 -2.81 -3.67
N THR A 40 -17.49 -2.27 -4.88
CA THR A 40 -18.79 -1.74 -5.31
C THR A 40 -19.63 -2.88 -5.91
N GLN A 41 -20.84 -3.11 -5.39
CA GLN A 41 -21.68 -4.24 -5.81
C GLN A 41 -22.60 -3.91 -7.01
N ASP A 42 -23.15 -2.69 -7.06
CA ASP A 42 -24.01 -2.26 -8.17
C ASP A 42 -23.16 -1.85 -9.38
N ASN A 43 -23.54 -2.34 -10.57
CA ASN A 43 -22.90 -1.99 -11.84
C ASN A 43 -23.00 -0.49 -12.16
N LYS A 44 -24.11 0.18 -11.81
CA LYS A 44 -24.27 1.63 -12.04
C LYS A 44 -23.28 2.42 -11.18
N ASP A 45 -23.25 2.13 -9.88
CA ASP A 45 -22.31 2.75 -8.94
C ASP A 45 -20.85 2.46 -9.31
N GLN A 46 -20.55 1.23 -9.77
CA GLN A 46 -19.21 0.88 -10.26
C GLN A 46 -18.79 1.79 -11.41
N GLN A 47 -19.68 2.02 -12.38
CA GLN A 47 -19.36 2.87 -13.52
C GLN A 47 -19.13 4.32 -13.10
N GLU A 48 -19.93 4.83 -12.16
CA GLU A 48 -19.69 6.16 -11.56
C GLU A 48 -18.34 6.24 -10.84
N ASP A 49 -17.98 5.22 -10.06
CA ASP A 49 -16.72 5.17 -9.32
C ASP A 49 -15.51 5.07 -10.27
N LEU A 50 -15.64 4.32 -11.37
CA LEU A 50 -14.63 4.29 -12.44
C LEU A 50 -14.50 5.64 -13.15
N ASN A 51 -15.60 6.35 -13.38
CA ASN A 51 -15.57 7.71 -13.91
C ASN A 51 -14.89 8.70 -12.94
N LYS A 52 -15.15 8.56 -11.63
CA LYS A 52 -14.43 9.34 -10.60
C LYS A 52 -12.93 9.05 -10.63
N LEU A 53 -12.52 7.78 -10.70
CA LEU A 53 -11.12 7.39 -10.82
C LEU A 53 -10.48 7.99 -12.09
N ARG A 54 -11.18 7.95 -13.23
CA ARG A 54 -10.73 8.57 -14.48
C ARG A 54 -10.44 10.06 -14.29
N ASN A 55 -11.34 10.78 -13.63
CA ASN A 55 -11.16 12.22 -13.35
C ASN A 55 -9.95 12.48 -12.44
N MET A 56 -9.73 11.66 -11.42
CA MET A 56 -8.55 11.78 -10.55
C MET A 56 -7.24 11.55 -11.29
N LEU A 57 -7.22 10.55 -12.20
CA LEU A 57 -6.05 10.24 -13.02
C LEU A 57 -5.74 11.38 -14.00
N LEU A 58 -6.77 11.99 -14.60
CA LEU A 58 -6.62 13.17 -15.44
C LEU A 58 -6.08 14.36 -14.66
N LYS A 59 -6.62 14.64 -13.46
CA LYS A 59 -6.07 15.65 -12.53
C LYS A 59 -4.62 15.38 -12.12
N SER A 60 -4.14 14.14 -12.28
CA SER A 60 -2.78 13.71 -11.97
C SER A 60 -1.90 13.60 -13.22
N ASN A 61 -2.30 14.22 -14.34
CA ASN A 61 -1.60 14.27 -15.63
C ASN A 61 -1.42 12.92 -16.35
N TYR A 62 -2.24 11.91 -16.06
CA TYR A 62 -2.18 10.64 -16.81
C TYR A 62 -2.73 10.84 -18.24
N PRO A 63 -2.05 10.34 -19.29
CA PRO A 63 -2.57 10.39 -20.65
C PRO A 63 -3.89 9.63 -20.80
N LEU A 64 -4.89 10.25 -21.44
CA LEU A 64 -6.23 9.68 -21.61
C LEU A 64 -6.21 8.26 -22.19
N ARG A 65 -5.41 8.05 -23.24
CA ARG A 65 -5.25 6.75 -23.92
C ARG A 65 -4.73 5.66 -22.97
N GLU A 66 -3.79 6.01 -22.08
CA GLU A 66 -3.23 5.07 -21.11
C GLU A 66 -4.25 4.74 -20.01
N ILE A 67 -5.02 5.73 -19.54
CA ILE A 67 -6.10 5.52 -18.57
C ILE A 67 -7.11 4.52 -19.12
N GLU A 68 -7.65 4.78 -20.31
CA GLU A 68 -8.67 3.93 -20.93
C GLU A 68 -8.18 2.52 -21.16
N LYS A 69 -6.96 2.40 -21.70
CA LYS A 69 -6.32 1.11 -21.93
C LYS A 69 -6.18 0.31 -20.65
N LEU A 70 -5.64 0.91 -19.59
CA LEU A 70 -5.36 0.21 -18.33
C LEU A 70 -6.64 -0.17 -17.59
N ILE A 71 -7.64 0.71 -17.53
CA ILE A 71 -8.94 0.40 -16.92
C ILE A 71 -9.60 -0.76 -17.68
N LYS A 72 -9.70 -0.67 -19.00
CA LYS A 72 -10.31 -1.72 -19.84
C LYS A 72 -9.62 -3.06 -19.64
N GLN A 73 -8.28 -3.07 -19.71
CA GLN A 73 -7.49 -4.28 -19.50
C GLN A 73 -7.75 -4.89 -18.12
N THR A 74 -7.77 -4.07 -17.07
CA THR A 74 -7.98 -4.54 -15.69
C THR A 74 -9.39 -5.11 -15.50
N CYS A 75 -10.42 -4.46 -16.05
CA CYS A 75 -11.79 -4.97 -16.01
C CYS A 75 -11.93 -6.32 -16.71
N GLN A 76 -11.24 -6.52 -17.83
CA GLN A 76 -11.22 -7.80 -18.55
C GLN A 76 -10.52 -8.89 -17.72
N GLU A 77 -9.32 -8.60 -17.21
CA GLU A 77 -8.54 -9.51 -16.36
C GLU A 77 -9.32 -9.94 -15.10
N PHE A 78 -10.09 -9.00 -14.51
CA PHE A 78 -10.93 -9.25 -13.34
C PHE A 78 -12.08 -10.21 -13.64
N LYS A 79 -12.82 -9.99 -14.75
CA LYS A 79 -13.93 -10.87 -15.18
C LYS A 79 -13.44 -12.29 -15.48
N SER A 80 -12.32 -12.41 -16.19
CA SER A 80 -11.73 -13.73 -16.50
C SER A 80 -11.28 -14.49 -15.25
N SER A 81 -10.86 -13.79 -14.19
CA SER A 81 -10.45 -14.42 -12.92
C SER A 81 -11.65 -14.92 -12.11
N LYS A 82 -12.77 -14.19 -12.07
CA LYS A 82 -14.01 -14.66 -11.43
C LYS A 82 -14.56 -15.92 -12.09
N ASN A 83 -14.60 -15.97 -13.42
CA ASN A 83 -15.19 -17.11 -14.14
C ASN A 83 -14.41 -18.43 -13.93
N LYS A 84 -13.08 -18.38 -13.76
CA LYS A 84 -12.26 -19.58 -13.44
C LYS A 84 -12.53 -20.17 -12.05
N SER A 85 -13.22 -19.44 -11.19
CA SER A 85 -13.52 -19.85 -9.81
C SER A 85 -14.77 -20.72 -9.73
N ASN A 86 -15.71 -20.57 -10.68
CA ASN A 86 -17.01 -21.22 -10.66
C ASN A 86 -17.05 -22.60 -11.34
N ASP A 87 -15.96 -23.01 -11.99
CA ASP A 87 -15.86 -24.25 -12.79
C ASP A 87 -15.03 -25.34 -12.06
N LYS A 88 -15.04 -25.32 -10.72
CA LYS A 88 -14.39 -26.33 -9.87
C LYS A 88 -15.42 -27.23 -9.19
N ASN A 89 -16.19 -27.95 -10.00
CA ASN A 89 -16.85 -29.19 -9.58
C ASN A 89 -16.28 -30.30 -10.47
N ASP A 90 -15.19 -30.94 -10.05
CA ASP A 90 -14.99 -32.39 -10.14
C ASP A 90 -13.71 -32.76 -9.39
N ASP A 91 -13.71 -33.94 -8.79
CA ASP A 91 -12.68 -34.48 -7.93
C ASP A 91 -11.33 -34.59 -8.65
N THR A 92 -10.40 -33.67 -8.36
CA THR A 92 -8.97 -33.99 -8.46
C THR A 92 -8.17 -33.14 -7.50
N ALA A 93 -7.65 -33.81 -6.47
CA ALA A 93 -6.76 -33.25 -5.48
C ALA A 93 -5.59 -32.49 -6.13
N GLY A 94 -5.50 -31.20 -5.81
CA GLY A 94 -4.23 -30.49 -5.64
C GLY A 94 -3.26 -30.49 -6.80
N GLN A 95 -3.58 -29.81 -7.91
CA GLN A 95 -2.54 -29.17 -8.72
C GLN A 95 -2.72 -27.66 -8.67
N ILE A 96 -2.09 -27.05 -7.67
CA ILE A 96 -1.68 -25.66 -7.70
C ILE A 96 -0.81 -25.53 -8.95
N LYS A 97 -1.35 -24.92 -10.02
CA LYS A 97 -0.57 -24.57 -11.20
C LYS A 97 0.37 -23.43 -10.82
N ASP A 98 1.48 -23.79 -10.18
CA ASP A 98 2.71 -23.02 -10.16
C ASP A 98 3.14 -22.82 -11.61
N LYS A 99 2.69 -21.72 -12.20
CA LYS A 99 3.15 -21.28 -13.51
C LYS A 99 4.65 -21.04 -13.39
N ASN A 100 5.44 -22.00 -13.86
CA ASN A 100 6.85 -21.88 -14.18
C ASN A 100 7.62 -21.01 -13.18
N LYS A 101 7.89 -21.56 -12.00
CA LYS A 101 9.10 -21.21 -11.27
C LYS A 101 10.29 -21.75 -12.09
N ASN A 102 10.58 -21.09 -13.22
CA ASN A 102 11.92 -21.14 -13.76
C ASN A 102 12.80 -20.69 -12.59
N ASN A 103 13.62 -21.58 -12.05
CA ASN A 103 14.68 -21.26 -11.11
C ASN A 103 15.70 -20.37 -11.83
N ASN A 104 15.31 -19.13 -12.14
CA ASN A 104 16.21 -18.03 -12.38
C ASN A 104 16.61 -17.51 -11.01
N ASP A 105 17.41 -18.33 -10.33
CA ASP A 105 18.00 -17.93 -9.07
C ASP A 105 18.91 -16.73 -9.37
N PHE A 106 18.51 -15.58 -8.85
CA PHE A 106 19.29 -14.37 -8.94
C PHE A 106 20.52 -14.55 -8.05
N ILE A 107 21.70 -14.22 -8.58
CA ILE A 107 22.98 -14.37 -7.88
C ILE A 107 23.04 -13.41 -6.69
N CYS A 108 22.51 -12.20 -6.88
CA CYS A 108 22.40 -11.20 -5.83
C CYS A 108 21.28 -10.21 -6.14
N SER A 109 21.01 -9.31 -5.19
CA SER A 109 20.09 -8.20 -5.38
C SER A 109 20.79 -6.86 -5.15
N LEU A 110 20.37 -5.85 -5.92
CA LEU A 110 20.90 -4.50 -5.87
C LEU A 110 19.75 -3.52 -5.74
N THR A 111 19.94 -2.46 -4.96
CA THR A 111 18.98 -1.35 -4.86
C THR A 111 19.62 -0.07 -5.37
N LEU A 112 18.98 0.61 -6.32
CA LEU A 112 19.45 1.89 -6.87
C LEU A 112 18.33 2.93 -6.82
N PRO A 113 18.65 4.22 -6.68
CA PRO A 113 17.66 5.27 -6.92
C PRO A 113 17.07 5.17 -8.33
N TYR A 114 15.76 5.31 -8.47
CA TYR A 114 15.15 5.35 -9.80
C TYR A 114 15.51 6.65 -10.52
N ALA A 115 15.93 6.51 -11.78
CA ALA A 115 16.01 7.59 -12.74
C ALA A 115 15.32 7.15 -14.06
N PRO A 116 14.76 8.07 -14.84
CA PRO A 116 14.23 7.75 -16.16
C PRO A 116 15.30 7.07 -17.04
N GLY A 117 14.93 5.98 -17.74
CA GLY A 117 15.85 5.21 -18.59
C GLY A 117 16.51 4.00 -17.90
N MET A 118 16.37 3.89 -16.57
CA MET A 118 16.91 2.76 -15.80
C MET A 118 16.22 1.42 -16.10
N GLU A 119 15.14 1.41 -16.89
CA GLU A 119 14.48 0.18 -17.36
C GLU A 119 15.40 -0.66 -18.25
N VAL A 120 16.26 -0.02 -19.04
CA VAL A 120 17.24 -0.70 -19.88
C VAL A 120 18.30 -1.38 -19.02
N LEU A 121 18.78 -0.66 -18.00
CA LEU A 121 19.72 -1.19 -17.01
C LEU A 121 19.11 -2.37 -16.26
N LYS A 122 17.87 -2.21 -15.77
CA LYS A 122 17.13 -3.30 -15.10
C LYS A 122 17.05 -4.54 -15.96
N ARG A 123 16.67 -4.40 -17.23
CA ARG A 123 16.58 -5.52 -18.18
C ARG A 123 17.94 -6.19 -18.38
N ARG A 124 19.03 -5.42 -18.48
CA ARG A 124 20.38 -5.95 -18.67
C ARG A 124 20.86 -6.71 -17.42
N LEU A 125 20.69 -6.11 -16.24
CA LEU A 125 21.07 -6.73 -14.96
C LEU A 125 20.29 -8.02 -14.69
N GLU A 126 18.97 -7.99 -14.85
CA GLU A 126 18.12 -9.14 -14.53
C GLU A 126 18.26 -10.27 -15.54
N LYS A 127 18.33 -9.97 -16.85
CA LYS A 127 18.36 -11.00 -17.90
C LYS A 127 19.76 -11.53 -18.21
N LYS A 128 20.78 -10.66 -18.24
CA LYS A 128 22.15 -11.09 -18.62
C LYS A 128 22.99 -11.48 -17.41
N LEU A 129 22.88 -10.73 -16.32
CA LEU A 129 23.74 -10.88 -15.15
C LEU A 129 23.06 -11.62 -13.99
N LYS A 130 21.77 -11.96 -14.13
CA LYS A 130 20.96 -12.58 -13.06
C LYS A 130 21.05 -11.81 -11.74
N ILE A 131 21.12 -10.48 -11.82
CA ILE A 131 21.09 -9.59 -10.64
C ILE A 131 19.70 -8.96 -10.56
N LYS A 132 19.03 -9.13 -9.42
CA LYS A 132 17.70 -8.55 -9.19
C LYS A 132 17.84 -7.06 -8.85
N LEU A 133 17.21 -6.18 -9.62
CA LEU A 133 17.28 -4.74 -9.36
C LEU A 133 15.99 -4.21 -8.74
N PHE A 134 16.15 -3.58 -7.58
CA PHE A 134 15.12 -2.81 -6.90
C PHE A 134 15.40 -1.32 -7.02
N PHE A 135 14.31 -0.53 -7.07
CA PHE A 135 14.40 0.91 -7.14
C PHE A 135 14.02 1.56 -5.81
N SER A 136 14.87 2.44 -5.31
CA SER A 136 14.57 3.32 -4.18
C SER A 136 14.17 4.72 -4.67
N TYR A 137 13.42 5.42 -3.82
CA TYR A 137 12.96 6.79 -4.05
C TYR A 137 13.35 7.64 -2.84
N PRO A 138 14.64 8.03 -2.70
CA PRO A 138 15.19 8.57 -1.46
C PRO A 138 14.74 10.02 -1.17
N HIS A 139 14.48 10.82 -2.20
CA HIS A 139 14.10 12.24 -2.07
C HIS A 139 12.57 12.41 -1.97
N LYS A 140 11.96 11.83 -0.93
CA LYS A 140 10.54 12.08 -0.64
C LYS A 140 10.41 13.46 0.01
N LEU A 141 9.42 14.25 -0.38
CA LEU A 141 9.14 15.53 0.28
C LEU A 141 9.05 15.38 1.80
N GLN A 142 8.44 14.29 2.28
CA GLN A 142 8.36 13.98 3.71
C GLN A 142 9.72 13.96 4.43
N SER A 143 10.81 13.51 3.80
CA SER A 143 12.15 13.51 4.41
C SER A 143 12.78 14.89 4.49
N GLN A 144 12.28 15.85 3.71
CA GLN A 144 12.70 17.26 3.75
C GLN A 144 11.91 18.08 4.78
N PHE A 145 10.63 17.76 5.00
CA PHE A 145 9.76 18.54 5.91
C PHE A 145 9.70 18.03 7.36
N ASN A 146 10.01 16.75 7.64
CA ASN A 146 9.81 16.16 8.99
C ASN A 146 11.07 16.07 9.88
N GLN A 147 12.15 16.77 9.57
CA GLN A 147 13.39 16.63 10.36
C GLN A 147 13.27 17.19 11.79
N LEU A 148 12.28 18.04 12.07
CA LEU A 148 12.14 18.76 13.34
C LEU A 148 11.13 18.15 14.32
N LEU A 149 10.29 17.22 13.89
CA LEU A 149 9.29 16.58 14.76
C LEU A 149 9.78 15.19 15.15
N LYS A 150 10.54 15.10 16.24
CA LYS A 150 10.72 13.84 16.97
C LYS A 150 9.36 13.43 17.53
N VAL A 151 8.56 12.73 16.74
CA VAL A 151 7.34 12.12 17.24
C VAL A 151 7.78 11.04 18.23
N PRO A 152 7.43 11.13 19.52
CA PRO A 152 7.78 10.10 20.47
C PRO A 152 7.22 8.77 19.97
N SER A 153 8.00 7.70 20.11
CA SER A 153 7.60 6.37 19.68
C SER A 153 6.24 6.03 20.27
N LYS A 154 5.29 5.65 19.40
CA LYS A 154 4.01 5.10 19.85
C LYS A 154 4.33 3.83 20.60
N SER A 155 4.33 3.91 21.93
CA SER A 155 4.67 2.78 22.80
C SER A 155 3.58 1.73 22.65
N VAL A 156 3.84 0.69 21.87
CA VAL A 156 2.98 -0.50 21.76
C VAL A 156 3.32 -1.40 22.93
N ILE A 157 3.02 -0.95 24.14
CA ILE A 157 3.25 -1.74 25.34
C ILE A 157 1.89 -2.26 25.81
N SER A 158 1.69 -3.57 25.68
CA SER A 158 0.44 -4.23 26.04
C SER A 158 0.25 -4.27 27.55
N GLN A 159 1.32 -4.49 28.33
CA GLN A 159 1.25 -4.61 29.77
C GLN A 159 2.53 -4.17 30.48
N ILE A 160 2.41 -3.41 31.57
CA ILE A 160 3.53 -3.03 32.44
C ILE A 160 3.14 -3.33 33.89
N PRO A 161 3.82 -4.27 34.56
CA PRO A 161 3.67 -4.45 35.99
C PRO A 161 4.37 -3.33 36.75
N CYS A 162 3.72 -2.77 37.77
CA CYS A 162 4.31 -1.80 38.69
C CYS A 162 4.62 -2.47 40.05
N SER A 163 5.61 -1.94 40.77
CA SER A 163 5.95 -2.36 42.13
C SER A 163 4.80 -2.17 43.13
N CYS A 164 3.85 -1.28 42.85
CA CYS A 164 2.62 -1.10 43.64
C CYS A 164 1.56 -2.19 43.43
N LYS A 165 1.93 -3.32 42.79
CA LYS A 165 1.07 -4.46 42.41
C LYS A 165 -0.05 -4.12 41.41
N GLN A 166 -0.12 -2.88 40.92
CA GLN A 166 -1.01 -2.50 39.82
C GLN A 166 -0.36 -2.80 38.47
N THR A 167 -1.20 -3.15 37.49
CA THR A 167 -0.76 -3.46 36.13
C THR A 167 -1.37 -2.45 35.17
N TYR A 168 -0.53 -1.78 34.37
CA TYR A 168 -1.02 -0.94 33.27
C TYR A 168 -1.25 -1.77 32.02
N VAL A 169 -2.42 -1.67 31.41
CA VAL A 169 -2.74 -2.23 30.08
C VAL A 169 -2.84 -1.08 29.08
N GLY A 170 -2.07 -1.13 28.00
CA GLY A 170 -1.93 -0.04 27.04
C GLY A 170 -3.25 0.31 26.33
N GLN A 171 -3.69 1.58 26.42
CA GLN A 171 -4.79 2.12 25.62
C GLN A 171 -4.25 3.05 24.52
N THR A 172 -4.70 2.89 23.28
CA THR A 172 -4.20 3.59 22.08
C THR A 172 -4.35 5.11 22.10
N LYS A 173 -5.09 5.68 23.05
CA LYS A 173 -5.38 7.12 23.14
C LYS A 173 -4.40 7.91 24.03
N VAL A 174 -3.61 7.26 24.88
CA VAL A 174 -2.75 7.97 25.86
C VAL A 174 -1.34 7.35 25.88
N GLY A 175 -0.33 8.20 25.71
CA GLY A 175 1.07 7.79 25.79
C GLY A 175 1.49 7.34 27.18
N ILE A 176 2.47 6.43 27.24
CA ILE A 176 2.98 5.84 28.48
C ILE A 176 3.49 6.89 29.47
N ASP A 177 4.18 7.92 28.99
CA ASP A 177 4.75 8.97 29.84
C ASP A 177 3.67 9.73 30.62
N ASN A 178 2.55 10.04 29.94
CA ASN A 178 1.41 10.69 30.58
C ASN A 178 0.75 9.78 31.60
N ARG A 179 0.67 8.47 31.33
CA ARG A 179 0.11 7.50 32.27
C ARG A 179 1.01 7.32 33.50
N MET A 180 2.32 7.28 33.32
CA MET A 180 3.27 7.16 34.44
C MET A 180 3.14 8.36 35.38
N LYS A 181 3.03 9.58 34.83
CA LYS A 181 2.78 10.80 35.62
C LYS A 181 1.47 10.74 36.41
N GLN A 182 0.39 10.28 35.77
CA GLN A 182 -0.91 10.11 36.45
C GLN A 182 -0.82 9.07 37.56
N HIS A 183 -0.17 7.94 37.31
CA HIS A 183 -0.02 6.87 38.28
C HIS A 183 0.78 7.31 39.51
N LEU A 184 1.92 8.00 39.30
CA LEU A 184 2.71 8.58 40.38
C LEU A 184 1.89 9.57 41.22
N LYS A 185 1.05 10.40 40.56
CA LYS A 185 0.16 11.31 41.28
C LYS A 185 -0.83 10.57 42.17
N THR A 186 -1.45 9.50 41.67
CA THR A 186 -2.39 8.68 42.45
C THR A 186 -1.73 7.95 43.62
N ILE A 187 -0.48 7.52 43.48
CA ILE A 187 0.28 6.93 44.60
C ILE A 187 0.52 8.00 45.67
N ASN A 188 1.00 9.18 45.29
CA ASN A 188 1.27 10.26 46.23
C ASN A 188 0.00 10.76 46.95
N ASP A 189 -1.15 10.78 46.28
CA ASP A 189 -2.43 11.17 46.89
C ASP A 189 -2.94 10.12 47.90
N ASN A 190 -2.60 8.83 47.71
CA ASN A 190 -2.95 7.74 48.62
C ASN A 190 -2.02 7.60 49.83
N GLU A 191 -0.79 8.12 49.77
CA GLU A 191 0.14 8.14 50.92
C GLU A 191 -0.11 9.33 51.86
N ASN A 192 -0.88 10.33 51.44
CA ASN A 192 -1.20 11.54 52.22
C ASN A 192 -2.60 11.52 52.86
N ASN A 193 -3.27 10.37 52.88
CA ASN A 193 -4.57 10.11 53.52
C ASN A 193 -4.47 8.91 54.46
#